data_AF-A0A8I2B2X5-F1
#
_entry.id   AF-A0A8I2B2X5-F1
#
_cell.length_a   1.000
_cell.length_b   1.000
_cell.length_c   1.000
_cell.angle_alpha   90.00
_cell.angle_beta   90.00
_cell.angle_gamma   90.00
#
_symmetry.space_group_name_H-M   'P 1'
#
loop_
_entity.id
_entity.type
_entity.pdbx_description
1 polymer ?
#
loop_
_entity_poly.entity_id
_entity_poly.type
_entity_poly.pdbx_seq_one_letter_code
_entity_poly.pdbx_strand_id
1 'polypeptide(L)'
;MIISSQNLEKNIDRMSKIATAIAKLGVVIGALCITIYSLRIHHFPQDLSLSDGLLLFMMGSCFGIIYLLIIISFMNLGIVFSPIIKLIFKLIAWISNSFTSKKTVVKYQLAPFNLTSIPLSVVAIILIFKLGEKEPFLYFSLSTLTIGLYLFYSIYMSCAEKIKNETLKNNHALVIDVNKSMTNKFECEHNKRVQLISLFIMVFAPLFASGISGAILDAAMRATNIRIESSIVYIKEPYSSLIPKDLILDNLMTPKEYIALNKVTILFTGFGKNTIISFNNDSKVEKIKIPNDHIIIVQQY
;
A
#
# COMPACT_ATOMS: atom_id res chain seq x y z
N MET A 1 42.90 7.80 11.05
CA MET A 1 42.38 7.46 9.70
C MET A 1 41.76 6.05 9.62
N ILE A 2 42.34 5.03 10.25
CA ILE A 2 41.88 3.61 10.21
C ILE A 2 40.49 3.37 10.85
N ILE A 3 40.14 4.10 11.92
CA ILE A 3 38.82 3.96 12.58
C ILE A 3 37.67 4.47 11.68
N SER A 4 37.97 5.42 10.78
CA SER A 4 36.99 5.96 9.83
C SER A 4 36.68 4.98 8.70
N SER A 5 37.68 4.24 8.21
CA SER A 5 37.49 3.25 7.14
C SER A 5 36.72 2.02 7.63
N GLN A 6 36.99 1.53 8.85
CA GLN A 6 36.26 0.40 9.44
C GLN A 6 34.78 0.72 9.70
N ASN A 7 34.48 1.94 10.17
CA ASN A 7 33.09 2.38 10.34
C ASN A 7 32.36 2.55 9.00
N LEU A 8 33.07 3.02 7.97
CA LEU A 8 32.52 3.15 6.62
C LEU A 8 32.18 1.78 6.01
N GLU A 9 33.11 0.82 6.08
CA GLU A 9 32.93 -0.55 5.58
C GLU A 9 31.74 -1.24 6.26
N LYS A 10 31.67 -1.16 7.59
CA LYS A 10 30.53 -1.69 8.36
C LYS A 10 29.19 -1.05 7.98
N ASN A 11 29.18 0.26 7.66
CA ASN A 11 27.97 0.94 7.22
C ASN A 11 27.57 0.53 5.80
N ILE A 12 28.52 0.38 4.87
CA ILE A 12 28.30 -0.12 3.51
C ILE A 12 27.73 -1.55 3.56
N ASP A 13 28.31 -2.43 4.39
CA ASP A 13 27.82 -3.80 4.57
C ASP A 13 26.39 -3.83 5.09
N ARG A 14 26.06 -2.97 6.05
CA ARG A 14 24.69 -2.84 6.57
C ARG A 14 23.73 -2.35 5.49
N MET A 15 24.10 -1.32 4.74
CA MET A 15 23.29 -0.79 3.64
C MET A 15 23.07 -1.86 2.56
N SER A 16 24.10 -2.61 2.19
CA SER A 16 24.02 -3.72 1.23
C SER A 16 23.07 -4.84 1.69
N LYS A 17 23.16 -5.22 2.98
CA LYS A 17 22.25 -6.20 3.58
C LYS A 17 20.80 -5.72 3.57
N ILE A 18 20.57 -4.44 3.90
CA ILE A 18 19.24 -3.82 3.87
C ILE A 18 18.70 -3.77 2.43
N ALA A 19 19.50 -3.32 1.47
CA ALA A 19 19.11 -3.25 0.06
C ALA A 19 18.72 -4.63 -0.48
N THR A 20 19.51 -5.66 -0.15
CA THR A 20 19.23 -7.04 -0.53
C THR A 20 17.94 -7.56 0.11
N ALA A 21 17.68 -7.22 1.37
CA ALA A 21 16.43 -7.59 2.05
C ALA A 21 15.22 -6.91 1.39
N ILE A 22 15.32 -5.61 1.07
CA ILE A 22 14.25 -4.86 0.38
C ILE A 22 13.99 -5.47 -1.01
N ALA A 23 15.04 -5.80 -1.76
CA ALA A 23 14.91 -6.43 -3.07
C ALA A 23 14.17 -7.78 -2.99
N LYS A 24 14.58 -8.64 -2.06
CA LYS A 24 13.92 -9.93 -1.81
C LYS A 24 12.45 -9.75 -1.41
N LEU A 25 12.16 -8.83 -0.50
CA LEU A 25 10.79 -8.53 -0.10
C LEU A 25 9.96 -7.98 -1.28
N GLY A 26 10.53 -7.11 -2.10
CA GLY A 26 9.87 -6.57 -3.29
C GLY A 26 9.44 -7.68 -4.26
N VAL A 27 10.34 -8.63 -4.56
CA VAL A 27 10.00 -9.78 -5.43
C VAL A 27 8.91 -10.65 -4.81
N VAL A 28 8.99 -10.94 -3.51
CA VAL A 28 7.97 -11.77 -2.81
C VAL A 28 6.61 -11.07 -2.81
N ILE A 29 6.56 -9.77 -2.52
CA ILE A 29 5.34 -8.97 -2.55
C ILE A 29 4.76 -8.95 -3.97
N GLY A 30 5.61 -8.74 -4.99
CA GLY A 30 5.20 -8.76 -6.39
C GLY A 30 4.60 -10.10 -6.80
N ALA A 31 5.24 -11.21 -6.44
CA ALA A 31 4.73 -12.56 -6.72
C ALA A 31 3.38 -12.81 -6.04
N LEU A 32 3.22 -12.36 -4.80
CA LEU A 32 1.97 -12.45 -4.06
C LEU A 32 0.87 -11.60 -4.71
N CYS A 33 1.19 -10.37 -5.13
CA CYS A 33 0.26 -9.49 -5.85
C CYS A 33 -0.24 -10.12 -7.15
N ILE A 34 0.68 -10.65 -7.97
CA ILE A 34 0.32 -11.33 -9.22
C ILE A 34 -0.52 -12.56 -8.96
N THR A 35 -0.18 -13.36 -7.95
CA THR A 35 -0.94 -14.56 -7.60
C THR A 35 -2.37 -14.21 -7.17
N ILE A 36 -2.54 -13.24 -6.28
CA ILE A 36 -3.86 -12.77 -5.83
C ILE A 36 -4.66 -12.21 -7.01
N TYR A 37 -4.02 -11.41 -7.86
CA TYR A 37 -4.68 -10.83 -9.03
C TYR A 37 -5.11 -11.92 -10.03
N SER A 38 -4.23 -12.88 -10.28
CA SER A 38 -4.46 -14.06 -11.14
C SER A 38 -5.67 -14.87 -10.68
N LEU A 39 -5.79 -15.10 -9.37
CA LEU A 39 -6.96 -15.76 -8.78
C LEU A 39 -8.24 -14.95 -8.99
N ARG A 40 -8.18 -13.61 -8.84
CA ARG A 40 -9.32 -12.71 -9.06
C ARG A 40 -9.80 -12.69 -10.51
N ILE A 41 -8.89 -12.79 -11.47
CA ILE A 41 -9.24 -12.81 -12.91
C ILE A 41 -9.52 -14.23 -13.44
N HIS A 42 -9.36 -15.27 -12.60
CA HIS A 42 -9.43 -16.70 -12.96
C HIS A 42 -8.45 -17.10 -14.07
N HIS A 43 -7.23 -16.55 -14.03
CA HIS A 43 -6.17 -16.92 -14.96
C HIS A 43 -4.84 -16.96 -14.25
N PHE A 44 -4.13 -18.08 -14.37
CA PHE A 44 -2.78 -18.22 -13.86
C PHE A 44 -1.76 -18.08 -15.01
N PRO A 45 -0.73 -17.23 -14.87
CA PRO A 45 0.30 -17.09 -15.89
C PRO A 45 1.03 -18.43 -16.06
N GLN A 46 1.04 -18.91 -17.30
CA GLN A 46 1.79 -20.11 -17.68
C GLN A 46 3.14 -19.68 -18.26
N ASP A 47 4.18 -20.48 -18.03
CA ASP A 47 5.57 -20.21 -18.45
C ASP A 47 6.19 -18.95 -17.83
N LEU A 48 6.03 -18.76 -16.51
CA LEU A 48 6.79 -17.74 -15.79
C LEU A 48 8.29 -18.07 -15.86
N SER A 49 9.07 -17.14 -16.40
CA SER A 49 10.52 -17.27 -16.54
C SER A 49 11.23 -16.56 -15.39
N LEU A 50 12.49 -16.95 -15.12
CA LEU A 50 13.37 -16.26 -14.19
C LEU A 50 13.63 -14.80 -14.64
N SER A 51 13.49 -14.52 -15.94
CA SER A 51 13.50 -13.16 -16.52
C SER A 51 12.37 -12.27 -15.98
N ASP A 52 11.26 -12.86 -15.54
CA ASP A 52 10.11 -12.12 -15.01
C ASP A 52 10.36 -11.62 -13.57
N GLY A 53 11.49 -12.01 -12.96
CA GLY A 53 11.93 -11.53 -11.65
C GLY A 53 12.03 -10.01 -11.54
N LEU A 54 12.45 -9.32 -12.62
CA LEU A 54 12.50 -7.86 -12.64
C LEU A 54 11.09 -7.25 -12.66
N LEU A 55 10.18 -7.82 -13.45
CA LEU A 55 8.78 -7.39 -13.49
C LEU A 55 8.08 -7.63 -12.15
N LEU A 56 8.38 -8.74 -11.48
CA LEU A 56 7.93 -9.02 -10.11
C LEU A 56 8.44 -7.96 -9.12
N PHE A 57 9.72 -7.59 -9.20
CA PHE A 57 10.28 -6.54 -8.37
C PHE A 57 9.63 -5.17 -8.64
N MET A 58 9.42 -4.80 -9.91
CA MET A 58 8.72 -3.58 -10.29
C MET A 58 7.28 -3.56 -9.79
N MET A 59 6.57 -4.68 -9.90
CA MET A 59 5.20 -4.83 -9.39
C MET A 59 5.14 -4.67 -7.87
N GLY A 60 6.00 -5.35 -7.13
CA GLY A 60 6.07 -5.20 -5.68
C GLY A 60 6.43 -3.78 -5.26
N SER A 61 7.31 -3.11 -6.00
CA SER A 61 7.69 -1.71 -5.75
C SER A 61 6.54 -0.74 -6.00
N CYS A 62 5.83 -0.86 -7.13
CA CYS A 62 4.66 -0.02 -7.44
C CYS A 62 3.55 -0.19 -6.40
N PHE A 63 3.22 -1.45 -6.06
CA PHE A 63 2.26 -1.75 -5.01
C PHE A 63 2.69 -1.13 -3.67
N GLY A 64 3.95 -1.32 -3.26
CA GLY A 64 4.49 -0.76 -2.02
C GLY A 64 4.44 0.76 -1.96
N ILE A 65 4.79 1.46 -3.04
CA ILE A 65 4.75 2.92 -3.13
C ILE A 65 3.32 3.43 -3.00
N ILE A 66 2.39 2.88 -3.78
CA ILE A 66 0.97 3.28 -3.73
C ILE A 66 0.40 3.01 -2.33
N TYR A 67 0.72 1.83 -1.76
CA TYR A 67 0.28 1.45 -0.43
C TYR A 67 0.77 2.40 0.67
N LEU A 68 2.07 2.73 0.68
CA LEU A 68 2.65 3.66 1.64
C LEU A 68 2.06 5.06 1.50
N LEU A 69 1.87 5.54 0.27
CA LEU A 69 1.25 6.84 0.02
C LEU A 69 -0.16 6.91 0.59
N ILE A 70 -0.93 5.83 0.46
CA ILE A 70 -2.27 5.72 1.04
C ILE A 70 -2.20 5.77 2.56
N ILE A 71 -1.40 4.91 3.21
CA ILE A 71 -1.28 4.91 4.68
C ILE A 71 -0.87 6.27 5.22
N ILE A 72 0.15 6.89 4.61
CA ILE A 72 0.64 8.21 5.02
C ILE A 72 -0.46 9.26 4.85
N SER A 73 -1.22 9.23 3.77
CA SER A 73 -2.32 10.16 3.54
C SER A 73 -3.42 10.00 4.60
N PHE A 74 -3.84 8.77 4.89
CA PHE A 74 -4.86 8.48 5.91
C PHE A 74 -4.39 8.81 7.33
N MET A 75 -3.12 8.55 7.66
CA MET A 75 -2.52 8.95 8.93
C MET A 75 -2.53 10.48 9.09
N ASN A 76 -2.15 11.21 8.04
CA ASN A 76 -2.17 12.68 8.05
C ASN A 76 -3.59 13.25 8.18
N LEU A 77 -4.58 12.62 7.55
CA LEU A 77 -5.99 12.98 7.75
C LEU A 77 -6.41 12.83 9.23
N GLY A 78 -5.98 11.76 9.89
CA GLY A 78 -6.22 11.58 11.31
C GLY A 78 -5.53 12.63 12.20
N ILE A 79 -4.32 13.07 11.83
CA ILE A 79 -3.62 14.18 12.51
C ILE A 79 -4.40 15.50 12.34
N VAL A 80 -4.94 15.78 11.15
CA VAL A 80 -5.78 16.96 10.89
C VAL A 80 -7.03 16.94 11.78
N PHE A 81 -7.66 15.77 11.95
CA PHE A 81 -8.81 15.60 12.84
C PHE A 81 -8.46 15.48 14.33
N SER A 82 -7.18 15.55 14.71
CA SER A 82 -6.75 15.41 16.10
C SER A 82 -7.44 16.34 17.11
N PRO A 83 -7.77 17.63 16.82
CA PRO A 83 -8.48 18.47 17.78
C PRO A 83 -9.88 17.94 18.11
N ILE A 84 -10.58 17.42 17.09
CA ILE A 84 -11.92 16.83 17.23
C ILE A 84 -11.82 15.52 17.99
N ILE A 85 -10.86 14.66 17.64
CA ILE A 85 -10.65 13.38 18.33
C ILE A 85 -10.34 13.63 19.81
N LYS A 86 -9.44 14.57 20.14
CA LYS A 86 -9.12 14.95 21.53
C LYS A 86 -10.34 15.44 22.30
N LEU A 87 -11.19 16.24 21.66
CA LEU A 87 -12.45 16.69 22.27
C LEU A 87 -13.36 15.51 22.62
N ILE A 88 -13.52 14.55 21.69
CA ILE A 88 -14.32 13.34 21.91
C ILE A 88 -13.76 12.51 23.08
N PHE A 89 -12.45 12.26 23.11
CA PHE A 89 -11.81 11.52 24.21
C PHE A 89 -11.96 12.22 25.57
N LYS A 90 -11.90 13.56 25.59
CA LYS A 90 -12.13 14.35 26.82
C LYS A 90 -13.57 14.22 27.30
N LEU A 91 -14.55 14.24 26.39
CA LEU A 91 -15.97 14.02 26.71
C LEU A 91 -16.19 12.61 27.27
N ILE A 92 -15.61 11.58 26.64
CA ILE A 92 -15.70 10.19 27.11
C ILE A 92 -15.09 10.06 28.52
N ALA A 93 -13.92 10.65 28.76
CA ALA A 93 -13.28 10.62 30.08
C ALA A 93 -14.10 11.38 31.13
N TRP A 94 -14.74 12.50 30.76
CA TRP A 94 -15.63 13.25 31.64
C TRP A 94 -16.86 12.42 32.04
N ILE A 95 -17.53 11.78 31.07
CA ILE A 95 -18.66 10.87 31.32
C ILE A 95 -18.20 9.71 32.20
N SER A 96 -17.10 9.04 31.85
CA SER A 96 -16.61 7.88 32.60
C SER A 96 -16.26 8.21 34.06
N ASN A 97 -15.60 9.35 34.30
CA ASN A 97 -15.30 9.82 35.64
C ASN A 97 -16.55 10.29 36.41
N SER A 98 -17.63 10.67 35.71
CA SER A 98 -18.92 10.97 36.34
C SER A 98 -19.66 9.71 36.81
N PHE A 99 -19.42 8.57 36.17
CA PHE A 99 -20.02 7.28 36.55
C PHE A 99 -19.10 6.39 37.41
N THR A 100 -17.80 6.71 37.50
CA THR A 100 -16.80 5.86 38.16
C THR A 100 -15.90 6.69 39.08
N SER A 101 -15.77 6.31 40.37
CA SER A 101 -14.91 7.02 41.34
C SER A 101 -13.39 6.89 41.08
N LYS A 102 -12.96 6.24 39.99
CA LYS A 102 -11.55 6.09 39.62
C LYS A 102 -11.21 7.02 38.46
N LYS A 103 -10.31 7.98 38.69
CA LYS A 103 -9.79 8.88 37.65
C LYS A 103 -9.02 8.07 36.61
N THR A 104 -9.45 8.12 35.35
CA THR A 104 -8.71 7.53 34.22
C THR A 104 -7.42 8.31 33.95
N VAL A 105 -6.25 7.69 34.16
CA VAL A 105 -4.95 8.29 33.80
C VAL A 105 -4.61 7.88 32.37
N VAL A 106 -4.53 8.85 31.46
CA VAL A 106 -4.18 8.60 30.06
C VAL A 106 -2.66 8.33 29.95
N LYS A 107 -2.27 7.09 29.63
CA LYS A 107 -0.86 6.63 29.61
C LYS A 107 -0.03 7.17 28.42
N TYR A 108 -0.69 7.49 27.30
CA TYR A 108 -0.05 7.91 26.05
C TYR A 108 -0.58 9.28 25.60
N GLN A 109 0.32 10.15 25.18
CA GLN A 109 -0.05 11.48 24.71
C GLN A 109 -0.52 11.39 23.25
N LEU A 110 -1.66 12.04 22.98
CA LEU A 110 -2.23 12.12 21.63
C LEU A 110 -1.45 13.13 20.78
N ALA A 111 -1.04 12.71 19.57
CA ALA A 111 -0.22 13.53 18.69
C ALA A 111 -0.87 14.90 18.41
N PRO A 112 -0.10 16.00 18.42
CA PRO A 112 -0.63 17.34 18.16
C PRO A 112 -1.00 17.52 16.69
N PHE A 113 -1.87 18.49 16.44
CA PHE A 113 -2.20 18.94 15.10
C PHE A 113 -0.95 19.53 14.44
N ASN A 114 -0.75 19.22 13.16
CA ASN A 114 0.33 19.78 12.35
C ASN A 114 -0.22 20.27 11.00
N LEU A 115 0.14 21.50 10.63
CA LEU A 115 -0.30 22.14 9.40
C LEU A 115 0.31 21.46 8.16
N THR A 116 1.52 20.89 8.28
CA THR A 116 2.19 20.21 7.16
C THR A 116 1.48 18.94 6.70
N SER A 117 0.57 18.40 7.52
CA SER A 117 -0.24 17.22 7.21
C SER A 117 -1.41 17.51 6.27
N ILE A 118 -1.78 18.78 6.06
CA ILE A 118 -2.96 19.16 5.29
C ILE A 118 -2.90 18.69 3.82
N PRO A 119 -1.83 18.92 3.04
CA PRO A 119 -1.82 18.53 1.63
C PRO A 119 -2.03 17.03 1.41
N LEU A 120 -1.39 16.19 2.22
CA LEU A 120 -1.53 14.73 2.18
C LEU A 120 -2.92 14.27 2.66
N SER A 121 -3.54 15.01 3.59
CA SER A 121 -4.90 14.70 4.04
C SER A 121 -5.95 14.88 2.93
N VAL A 122 -5.75 15.84 2.02
CA VAL A 122 -6.66 16.06 0.88
C VAL A 122 -6.70 14.84 -0.02
N VAL A 123 -5.56 14.18 -0.25
CA VAL A 123 -5.49 12.93 -1.02
C VAL A 123 -6.35 11.84 -0.37
N ALA A 124 -6.28 11.69 0.95
CA ALA A 124 -7.11 10.71 1.66
C ALA A 124 -8.61 11.03 1.54
N ILE A 125 -9.01 12.31 1.62
CA ILE A 125 -10.40 12.72 1.45
C ILE A 125 -10.91 12.37 0.04
N ILE A 126 -10.13 12.69 -0.99
CA ILE A 126 -10.48 12.35 -2.38
C ILE A 126 -10.66 10.83 -2.54
N LEU A 127 -9.77 10.03 -1.93
CA LEU A 127 -9.86 8.58 -1.96
C LEU A 127 -11.13 8.07 -1.26
N ILE A 128 -11.48 8.60 -0.08
CA ILE A 128 -12.71 8.23 0.63
C ILE A 128 -13.93 8.46 -0.27
N PHE A 129 -14.03 9.63 -0.92
CA PHE A 129 -15.15 9.93 -1.80
C PHE A 129 -15.20 9.00 -3.03
N LYS A 130 -14.08 8.88 -3.78
CA LYS A 130 -14.02 8.06 -4.99
C LYS A 130 -14.23 6.56 -4.75
N LEU A 131 -13.75 6.04 -3.63
CA LEU A 131 -13.90 4.63 -3.29
C LEU A 131 -15.28 4.36 -2.68
N GLY A 132 -15.78 5.28 -1.84
CA GLY A 132 -17.11 5.17 -1.24
C GLY A 132 -18.27 5.23 -2.24
N GLU A 133 -18.11 5.93 -3.37
CA GLU A 133 -19.10 5.94 -4.46
C GLU A 133 -19.36 4.53 -5.02
N LYS A 134 -18.35 3.65 -5.00
CA LYS A 134 -18.49 2.28 -5.50
C LYS A 134 -19.18 1.37 -4.50
N GLU A 135 -18.79 1.49 -3.22
CA GLU A 135 -19.29 0.65 -2.14
C GLU A 135 -19.50 1.50 -0.87
N PRO A 136 -20.76 1.73 -0.43
CA PRO A 136 -21.05 2.60 0.71
C PRO A 136 -20.36 2.19 2.02
N PHE A 137 -20.09 0.90 2.21
CA PHE A 137 -19.36 0.37 3.36
C PHE A 137 -17.95 0.97 3.49
N LEU A 138 -17.31 1.34 2.38
CA LEU A 138 -15.96 1.90 2.37
C LEU A 138 -15.88 3.27 3.05
N TYR A 139 -16.95 4.07 3.06
CA TYR A 139 -16.96 5.33 3.82
C TYR A 139 -16.69 5.10 5.30
N PHE A 140 -17.35 4.10 5.88
CA PHE A 140 -17.20 3.77 7.30
C PHE A 140 -15.85 3.10 7.59
N SER A 141 -15.46 2.12 6.75
CA SER A 141 -14.19 1.41 6.90
C SER A 141 -12.99 2.37 6.82
N LEU A 142 -12.95 3.25 5.82
CA LEU A 142 -11.85 4.20 5.62
C LEU A 142 -11.82 5.30 6.69
N SER A 143 -12.98 5.73 7.18
CA SER A 143 -13.07 6.67 8.31
C SER A 143 -12.53 6.03 9.60
N THR A 144 -12.89 4.77 9.86
CA THR A 144 -12.40 4.02 11.01
C THR A 144 -10.88 3.78 10.92
N LEU A 145 -10.39 3.45 9.73
CA LEU A 145 -8.97 3.32 9.45
C LEU A 145 -8.19 4.59 9.78
N THR A 146 -8.72 5.76 9.40
CA THR A 146 -8.14 7.08 9.69
C THR A 146 -7.91 7.26 11.19
N ILE A 147 -8.94 6.99 11.99
CA ILE A 147 -8.91 7.12 13.45
C ILE A 147 -7.92 6.10 14.04
N GLY A 148 -7.98 4.85 13.61
CA GLY A 148 -7.08 3.79 14.06
C GLY A 148 -5.61 4.12 13.79
N LEU A 149 -5.28 4.54 12.57
CA LEU A 149 -3.92 4.96 12.20
C LEU A 149 -3.42 6.13 13.05
N TYR A 150 -4.27 7.12 13.32
CA TYR A 150 -3.93 8.24 14.20
C TYR A 150 -3.63 7.81 15.64
N LEU A 151 -4.42 6.87 16.20
CA LEU A 151 -4.21 6.37 17.55
C LEU A 151 -2.89 5.60 17.66
N PHE A 152 -2.60 4.69 16.73
CA PHE A 152 -1.32 3.97 16.72
C PHE A 152 -0.14 4.90 16.43
N TYR A 153 -0.31 5.90 15.56
CA TYR A 153 0.70 6.93 15.36
C TYR A 153 0.97 7.73 16.65
N SER A 154 -0.07 8.06 17.41
CA SER A 154 0.08 8.76 18.70
C SER A 154 0.81 7.90 19.74
N ILE A 155 0.50 6.60 19.82
CA ILE A 155 1.23 5.65 20.69
C ILE A 155 2.70 5.57 20.26
N TYR A 156 2.96 5.45 18.95
CA TYR A 156 4.31 5.40 18.39
C TYR A 156 5.11 6.65 18.78
N MET A 157 4.56 7.85 18.57
CA MET A 157 5.21 9.11 18.91
C MET A 157 5.45 9.26 20.42
N SER A 158 4.45 8.92 21.24
CA SER A 158 4.58 9.00 22.70
C SER A 158 5.65 8.05 23.23
N CYS A 159 5.77 6.83 22.69
CA CYS A 159 6.87 5.92 23.02
C CYS A 159 8.22 6.44 22.52
N ALA A 160 8.28 7.01 21.31
CA ALA A 160 9.51 7.57 20.75
C ALA A 160 10.08 8.70 21.63
N GLU A 161 9.22 9.59 22.11
CA GLU A 161 9.61 10.68 23.03
C GLU A 161 10.11 10.13 24.37
N LYS A 162 9.42 9.13 24.96
CA LYS A 162 9.86 8.47 26.20
C LYS A 162 11.25 7.85 26.06
N ILE A 163 11.47 7.09 24.99
CA ILE A 163 12.77 6.46 24.68
C ILE A 163 13.86 7.53 24.51
N LYS A 164 13.58 8.61 23.76
CA LYS A 164 14.54 9.70 23.57
C LYS A 164 14.90 10.38 24.88
N ASN A 165 13.92 10.62 25.75
CA ASN A 165 14.16 11.25 27.04
C ASN A 165 14.95 10.35 28.00
N GLU A 166 14.70 9.03 27.97
CA GLU A 166 15.45 8.05 28.77
C GLU A 166 16.89 7.90 28.30
N THR A 167 17.15 7.88 26.98
CA THR A 167 18.52 7.79 26.45
C THR A 167 19.33 9.05 26.77
N LEU A 168 18.73 10.24 26.66
CA LEU A 168 19.35 11.49 27.06
C LEU A 168 19.69 11.50 28.56
N LYS A 169 18.76 11.08 29.42
CA LYS A 169 19.01 10.99 30.87
C LYS A 169 20.16 10.02 31.19
N ASN A 170 20.21 8.86 30.54
CA ASN A 170 21.27 7.88 30.77
C ASN A 170 22.65 8.35 30.30
N ASN A 171 22.71 9.18 29.25
CA ASN A 171 23.98 9.73 28.76
C ASN A 171 24.52 10.87 29.62
N HIS A 172 23.66 11.56 30.39
CA HIS A 172 24.03 12.71 31.23
C HIS A 172 24.04 12.44 32.74
N ALA A 173 23.45 11.33 33.20
CA ALA A 173 23.43 10.99 34.62
C ALA A 173 24.61 10.06 35.00
N LEU A 174 25.44 10.50 35.95
CA LEU A 174 26.21 9.59 36.79
C LEU A 174 25.19 8.79 37.62
N VAL A 175 24.97 7.53 37.24
CA VAL A 175 23.95 6.67 37.86
C VAL A 175 24.42 6.30 39.27
N ILE A 176 23.90 6.99 40.29
CA ILE A 176 24.21 6.71 41.71
C ILE A 176 23.32 5.57 42.26
N ASP A 177 22.25 5.18 41.56
CA ASP A 177 21.29 4.16 42.03
C ASP A 177 21.06 3.05 40.99
N VAL A 178 21.51 1.84 41.34
CA VAL A 178 21.42 0.62 40.51
C VAL A 178 19.97 0.16 40.33
N ASN A 179 19.10 0.31 41.32
CA ASN A 179 17.70 -0.11 41.20
C ASN A 179 16.92 0.78 40.24
N LYS A 180 17.12 2.10 40.35
CA LYS A 180 16.49 3.08 39.44
C LYS A 180 16.94 2.89 37.99
N SER A 181 18.21 2.53 37.77
CA SER A 181 18.71 2.27 36.42
C SER A 181 18.14 0.99 35.78
N MET A 182 17.92 -0.06 36.58
CA MET A 182 17.25 -1.27 36.09
C MET A 182 15.79 -1.03 35.73
N THR A 183 15.04 -0.28 36.55
CA THR A 183 13.64 0.08 36.24
C THR A 183 13.55 0.92 34.97
N ASN A 184 14.39 1.96 34.83
CA ASN A 184 14.43 2.79 33.62
C ASN A 184 14.77 1.97 32.37
N LYS A 185 15.70 1.00 32.47
CA LYS A 185 16.05 0.12 31.36
C LYS A 185 14.88 -0.78 30.96
N PHE A 186 14.16 -1.33 31.94
CA PHE A 186 12.97 -2.14 31.67
C PHE A 186 11.86 -1.34 31.00
N GLU A 187 11.57 -0.12 31.48
CA GLU A 187 10.59 0.78 30.86
C GLU A 187 10.98 1.16 29.43
N CYS A 188 12.28 1.39 29.17
CA CYS A 188 12.80 1.68 27.84
C CYS A 188 12.57 0.52 26.87
N GLU A 189 12.92 -0.71 27.27
CA GLU A 189 12.71 -1.91 26.45
C GLU A 189 11.21 -2.18 26.21
N HIS A 190 10.36 -1.95 27.22
CA HIS A 190 8.92 -2.01 27.06
C HIS A 190 8.41 -0.98 26.04
N ASN A 191 8.83 0.28 26.16
CA ASN A 191 8.44 1.35 25.23
C ASN A 191 8.92 1.05 23.80
N LYS A 192 10.14 0.52 23.61
CA LYS A 192 10.64 0.06 22.30
C LYS A 192 9.77 -1.04 21.70
N ARG A 193 9.39 -2.03 22.51
CA ARG A 193 8.51 -3.12 22.06
C ARG A 193 7.13 -2.59 21.65
N VAL A 194 6.54 -1.71 22.45
CA VAL A 194 5.25 -1.07 22.13
C VAL A 194 5.37 -0.21 20.87
N GLN A 195 6.45 0.54 20.72
CA GLN A 195 6.73 1.34 19.52
C GLN A 195 6.79 0.44 18.27
N LEU A 196 7.51 -0.68 18.34
CA LEU A 196 7.63 -1.64 17.23
C LEU A 196 6.28 -2.29 16.89
N ILE A 197 5.50 -2.70 17.89
CA ILE A 197 4.16 -3.26 17.70
C ILE A 197 3.24 -2.23 17.05
N SER A 198 3.29 -0.96 17.50
CA SER A 198 2.49 0.11 16.92
C SER A 198 2.83 0.34 15.45
N LEU A 199 4.12 0.36 15.12
CA LEU A 199 4.58 0.47 13.74
C LEU A 199 4.10 -0.72 12.87
N PHE A 200 4.20 -1.94 13.41
CA PHE A 200 3.72 -3.14 12.71
C PHE A 200 2.21 -3.05 12.44
N ILE A 201 1.41 -2.65 13.42
CA ILE A 201 -0.04 -2.50 13.24
C ILE A 201 -0.35 -1.40 12.21
N MET A 202 0.34 -0.25 12.24
CA MET A 202 0.15 0.81 11.25
C MET A 202 0.44 0.36 9.82
N VAL A 203 1.44 -0.51 9.64
CA VAL A 203 1.86 -0.98 8.32
C VAL A 203 1.02 -2.16 7.82
N PHE A 204 0.57 -3.07 8.69
CA PHE A 204 -0.10 -4.29 8.24
C PHE A 204 -1.62 -4.30 8.42
N ALA A 205 -2.16 -3.65 9.45
CA ALA A 205 -3.61 -3.62 9.69
C ALA A 205 -4.42 -3.01 8.52
N PRO A 206 -3.95 -1.94 7.83
CA PRO A 206 -4.69 -1.37 6.71
C PRO A 206 -4.95 -2.36 5.58
N LEU A 207 -4.07 -3.35 5.35
CA LEU A 207 -4.30 -4.36 4.29
C LEU A 207 -5.56 -5.20 4.53
N PHE A 208 -5.92 -5.43 5.78
CA PHE A 208 -7.03 -6.29 6.17
C PHE A 208 -8.29 -5.51 6.53
N ALA A 209 -8.15 -4.35 7.16
CA ALA A 209 -9.28 -3.61 7.73
C ALA A 209 -9.95 -2.62 6.77
N SER A 210 -9.25 -2.21 5.69
CA SER A 210 -9.65 -1.07 4.88
C SER A 210 -10.58 -1.39 3.70
N GLY A 211 -10.72 -2.66 3.31
CA GLY A 211 -11.49 -3.06 2.13
C GLY A 211 -10.92 -2.61 0.77
N ILE A 212 -9.84 -1.81 0.74
CA ILE A 212 -9.30 -1.22 -0.49
C ILE A 212 -8.12 -1.99 -1.08
N SER A 213 -7.76 -3.16 -0.53
CA SER A 213 -6.63 -3.97 -1.01
C SER A 213 -6.75 -4.33 -2.49
N GLY A 214 -7.96 -4.67 -2.96
CA GLY A 214 -8.24 -4.92 -4.38
C GLY A 214 -8.05 -3.68 -5.27
N ALA A 215 -8.47 -2.51 -4.78
CA ALA A 215 -8.30 -1.25 -5.53
C ALA A 215 -6.82 -0.81 -5.59
N ILE A 216 -6.06 -1.05 -4.52
CA ILE A 216 -4.60 -0.82 -4.50
C ILE A 216 -3.91 -1.75 -5.48
N LEU A 217 -4.29 -3.04 -5.48
CA LEU A 217 -3.76 -4.02 -6.42
C LEU A 217 -4.07 -3.61 -7.88
N ASP A 218 -5.32 -3.21 -8.17
CA ASP A 218 -5.71 -2.73 -9.50
C ASP A 218 -4.94 -1.46 -9.91
N ALA A 219 -4.67 -0.55 -8.96
CA ALA A 219 -3.85 0.63 -9.22
C ALA A 219 -2.39 0.27 -9.51
N ALA A 220 -1.82 -0.68 -8.77
CA ALA A 220 -0.47 -1.18 -9.00
C ALA A 220 -0.34 -1.87 -10.36
N MET A 221 -1.33 -2.70 -10.75
CA MET A 221 -1.36 -3.36 -12.06
C MET A 221 -1.46 -2.37 -13.22
N ARG A 222 -2.17 -1.25 -13.03
CA ARG A 222 -2.22 -0.17 -14.03
C ARG A 222 -0.92 0.61 -14.09
N ALA A 223 -0.31 0.90 -12.94
CA ALA A 223 0.97 1.62 -12.87
C ALA A 223 2.12 0.85 -13.54
N THR A 224 2.06 -0.48 -13.57
CA THR A 224 3.05 -1.34 -14.22
C THR A 224 2.68 -1.73 -15.66
N ASN A 225 1.60 -1.18 -16.23
CA ASN A 225 1.07 -1.56 -17.54
C ASN A 225 0.69 -3.04 -17.69
N ILE A 226 0.54 -3.78 -16.58
CA ILE A 226 0.04 -5.17 -16.63
C ILE A 226 -1.45 -5.19 -16.96
N ARG A 227 -2.19 -4.20 -16.46
CA ARG A 227 -3.59 -3.94 -16.80
C ARG A 227 -3.68 -2.64 -17.58
N ILE A 228 -4.25 -2.68 -18.78
CA ILE A 228 -4.42 -1.51 -19.65
C ILE A 228 -5.90 -1.36 -19.94
N GLU A 229 -6.47 -0.22 -19.53
CA GLU A 229 -7.88 0.11 -19.75
C GLU A 229 -8.02 0.86 -21.08
N SER A 230 -8.93 0.43 -21.95
CA SER A 230 -9.28 1.11 -23.21
C SER A 230 -8.13 1.32 -24.21
N SER A 231 -7.39 0.25 -24.55
CA SER A 231 -6.39 0.30 -25.63
C SER A 231 -7.00 -0.08 -26.99
N ILE A 232 -6.45 0.48 -28.07
CA ILE A 232 -6.66 -0.09 -29.41
C ILE A 232 -5.80 -1.34 -29.50
N VAL A 233 -6.42 -2.47 -29.78
CA VAL A 233 -5.74 -3.75 -29.89
C VAL A 233 -5.88 -4.28 -31.31
N TYR A 234 -4.76 -4.70 -31.89
CA TYR A 234 -4.74 -5.39 -33.18
C TYR A 234 -4.53 -6.88 -32.93
N ILE A 235 -5.40 -7.72 -33.49
CA ILE A 235 -5.39 -9.18 -33.26
C ILE A 235 -5.29 -9.92 -34.58
N LYS A 236 -4.44 -10.96 -34.61
CA LYS A 236 -4.25 -11.86 -35.75
C LYS A 236 -5.22 -13.06 -35.71
N GLU A 237 -5.56 -13.62 -36.87
CA GLU A 237 -6.30 -14.89 -36.97
C GLU A 237 -5.55 -16.05 -36.28
N PRO A 238 -6.27 -17.07 -35.73
CA PRO A 238 -7.72 -17.27 -35.76
C PRO A 238 -8.49 -16.52 -34.65
N TYR A 239 -7.81 -15.82 -33.74
CA TYR A 239 -8.42 -15.22 -32.55
C TYR A 239 -9.37 -14.06 -32.87
N SER A 240 -9.11 -13.34 -33.96
CA SER A 240 -9.98 -12.28 -34.46
C SER A 240 -11.40 -12.78 -34.81
N SER A 241 -11.56 -14.05 -35.16
CA SER A 241 -12.87 -14.65 -35.50
C SER A 241 -13.76 -14.92 -34.27
N LEU A 242 -13.17 -14.94 -33.08
CA LEU A 242 -13.88 -15.17 -31.81
C LEU A 242 -14.46 -13.89 -31.21
N ILE A 243 -14.31 -12.76 -31.92
CA ILE A 243 -14.64 -11.44 -31.40
C ILE A 243 -15.89 -10.93 -32.12
N PRO A 244 -16.88 -10.38 -31.39
CA PRO A 244 -18.07 -9.79 -31.97
C PRO A 244 -17.71 -8.72 -33.00
N LYS A 245 -18.39 -8.75 -34.15
CA LYS A 245 -18.13 -7.82 -35.27
C LYS A 245 -18.34 -6.36 -34.88
N ASP A 246 -19.15 -6.10 -33.86
CA ASP A 246 -19.50 -4.76 -33.38
C ASP A 246 -18.35 -4.02 -32.69
N LEU A 247 -17.28 -4.75 -32.33
CA LEU A 247 -16.07 -4.21 -31.70
C LEU A 247 -14.97 -3.90 -32.72
N ILE A 248 -15.15 -4.29 -33.99
CA ILE A 248 -14.18 -4.13 -35.07
C ILE A 248 -14.25 -2.70 -35.61
N LEU A 249 -13.10 -2.03 -35.64
CA LEU A 249 -12.93 -0.74 -36.29
C LEU A 249 -12.45 -0.96 -37.72
N ASP A 250 -13.34 -0.73 -38.70
CA ASP A 250 -12.99 -0.81 -40.13
C ASP A 250 -12.12 0.36 -40.63
N ASN A 251 -11.83 1.37 -39.79
CA ASN A 251 -11.34 2.68 -40.24
C ASN A 251 -9.99 3.13 -39.64
N LEU A 252 -9.15 2.19 -39.22
CA LEU A 252 -7.75 2.45 -38.81
C LEU A 252 -6.78 1.84 -39.81
N MET A 253 -5.58 2.41 -39.94
CA MET A 253 -4.48 1.76 -40.69
C MET A 253 -4.10 0.45 -39.99
N THR A 254 -4.71 -0.65 -40.41
CA THR A 254 -4.45 -1.98 -39.90
C THR A 254 -3.20 -2.56 -40.58
N PRO A 255 -2.25 -3.12 -39.81
CA PRO A 255 -1.22 -3.96 -40.39
C PRO A 255 -1.87 -5.12 -41.15
N LYS A 256 -1.29 -5.53 -42.30
CA LYS A 256 -1.77 -6.71 -43.05
C LYS A 256 -1.87 -7.91 -42.10
N GLU A 257 -2.99 -8.64 -42.15
CA GLU A 257 -3.34 -9.81 -41.29
C GLU A 257 -3.85 -9.50 -39.87
N TYR A 258 -4.11 -8.23 -39.53
CA TYR A 258 -4.63 -7.85 -38.21
C TYR A 258 -5.96 -7.10 -38.28
N ILE A 259 -6.84 -7.33 -37.32
CA ILE A 259 -8.10 -6.58 -37.12
C ILE A 259 -7.95 -5.64 -35.92
N ALA A 260 -8.32 -4.36 -36.09
CA ALA A 260 -8.30 -3.36 -35.02
C ALA A 260 -9.59 -3.41 -34.18
N LEU A 261 -9.43 -3.36 -32.86
CA LEU A 261 -10.54 -3.35 -31.91
C LEU A 261 -10.50 -2.11 -31.03
N ASN A 262 -11.67 -1.51 -30.81
CA ASN A 262 -11.84 -0.40 -29.86
C ASN A 262 -12.43 -0.88 -28.53
N LYS A 263 -12.22 -0.11 -27.47
CA LYS A 263 -12.88 -0.28 -26.16
C LYS A 263 -12.61 -1.64 -25.50
N VAL A 264 -11.45 -2.20 -25.79
CA VAL A 264 -11.02 -3.47 -25.24
C VAL A 264 -10.22 -3.22 -23.96
N THR A 265 -10.50 -3.98 -22.90
CA THR A 265 -9.72 -3.92 -21.66
C THR A 265 -8.74 -5.08 -21.62
N ILE A 266 -7.45 -4.77 -21.53
CA ILE A 266 -6.40 -5.76 -21.32
C ILE A 266 -6.30 -6.00 -19.83
N LEU A 267 -6.70 -7.20 -19.40
CA LEU A 267 -6.74 -7.56 -17.99
C LEU A 267 -5.36 -7.95 -17.46
N PHE A 268 -4.49 -8.50 -18.32
CA PHE A 268 -3.19 -9.01 -17.94
C PHE A 268 -2.26 -9.10 -19.15
N THR A 269 -1.11 -8.42 -19.12
CA THR A 269 -0.05 -8.49 -20.12
C THR A 269 1.34 -8.38 -19.48
N GLY A 270 2.39 -8.72 -20.22
CA GLY A 270 3.79 -8.62 -19.79
C GLY A 270 4.35 -9.84 -19.05
N PHE A 271 3.53 -10.75 -18.53
CA PHE A 271 3.98 -12.00 -17.89
C PHE A 271 3.64 -13.23 -18.73
N GLY A 272 4.63 -14.12 -18.91
CA GLY A 272 4.48 -15.32 -19.71
C GLY A 272 4.21 -15.03 -21.20
N LYS A 273 3.66 -16.02 -21.91
CA LYS A 273 3.48 -15.97 -23.38
C LYS A 273 2.12 -15.44 -23.84
N ASN A 274 1.21 -15.12 -22.92
CA ASN A 274 -0.18 -14.83 -23.27
C ASN A 274 -0.66 -13.53 -22.62
N THR A 275 -1.45 -12.78 -23.39
CA THR A 275 -2.18 -11.60 -22.94
C THR A 275 -3.66 -11.95 -22.83
N ILE A 276 -4.31 -11.47 -21.76
CA ILE A 276 -5.75 -11.67 -21.55
C ILE A 276 -6.49 -10.40 -21.89
N ILE A 277 -7.50 -10.57 -22.72
CA ILE A 277 -8.38 -9.51 -23.15
C ILE A 277 -9.78 -9.78 -22.61
N SER A 278 -10.47 -8.74 -22.14
CA SER A 278 -11.91 -8.77 -21.91
C SER A 278 -12.66 -7.74 -22.73
N PHE A 279 -13.81 -8.14 -23.23
CA PHE A 279 -14.77 -7.28 -23.93
C PHE A 279 -16.20 -7.60 -23.48
N ASN A 280 -17.10 -6.64 -23.67
CA ASN A 280 -18.53 -6.83 -23.39
C ASN A 280 -19.22 -7.34 -24.66
N ASN A 281 -19.92 -8.46 -24.54
CA ASN A 281 -20.76 -9.04 -25.58
C ASN A 281 -22.20 -9.17 -25.04
N ASP A 282 -23.14 -8.36 -25.55
CA ASP A 282 -24.57 -8.41 -25.23
C ASP A 282 -24.89 -8.71 -23.75
N SER A 283 -24.33 -7.92 -22.83
CA SER A 283 -24.50 -7.98 -21.36
C SER A 283 -23.63 -9.00 -20.60
N LYS A 284 -22.75 -9.76 -21.26
CA LYS A 284 -21.76 -10.65 -20.61
C LYS A 284 -20.33 -10.16 -20.86
N VAL A 285 -19.49 -10.25 -19.83
CA VAL A 285 -18.05 -10.00 -19.94
C VAL A 285 -17.37 -11.29 -20.40
N GLU A 286 -16.94 -11.34 -21.65
CA GLU A 286 -16.17 -12.46 -22.18
C GLU A 286 -14.67 -12.20 -22.06
N LYS A 287 -13.90 -13.28 -21.89
CA LYS A 287 -12.44 -13.23 -21.75
C LYS A 287 -11.80 -14.16 -22.76
N ILE A 288 -10.82 -13.64 -23.51
CA ILE A 288 -10.04 -14.43 -24.47
C ILE A 288 -8.56 -14.35 -24.08
N LYS A 289 -7.90 -15.51 -24.15
CA LYS A 289 -6.45 -15.65 -23.99
C LYS A 289 -5.80 -15.63 -25.37
N ILE A 290 -4.90 -14.69 -25.61
CA ILE A 290 -4.24 -14.51 -26.90
C ILE A 290 -2.72 -14.57 -26.70
N PRO A 291 -1.99 -15.35 -27.51
CA PRO A 291 -0.53 -15.35 -27.47
C PRO A 291 0.03 -13.95 -27.77
N ASN A 292 1.11 -13.56 -27.09
CA ASN A 292 1.74 -12.25 -27.25
C ASN A 292 2.20 -11.99 -28.70
N ASP A 293 2.54 -13.04 -29.43
CA ASP A 293 3.00 -12.95 -30.82
C ASP A 293 1.86 -12.64 -31.81
N HIS A 294 0.61 -12.70 -31.35
CA HIS A 294 -0.60 -12.52 -32.16
C HIS A 294 -1.39 -11.25 -31.79
N ILE A 295 -0.82 -10.39 -30.94
CA ILE A 295 -1.46 -9.17 -30.44
C ILE A 295 -0.49 -7.98 -30.54
N ILE A 296 -0.97 -6.86 -31.08
CA ILE A 296 -0.26 -5.57 -31.01
C ILE A 296 -1.11 -4.62 -30.19
N ILE A 297 -0.51 -4.05 -29.14
CA ILE A 297 -1.17 -3.14 -28.22
C ILE A 297 -0.72 -1.72 -28.55
N VAL A 298 -1.65 -0.84 -28.91
CA VAL A 298 -1.37 0.60 -29.09
C VAL A 298 -1.99 1.37 -27.93
N GLN A 299 -1.13 2.03 -27.15
CA GLN A 299 -1.53 2.90 -26.05
C GLN A 299 -1.81 4.31 -26.58
N GLN A 300 -3.02 4.82 -26.34
CA GLN A 300 -3.33 6.23 -26.55
C GLN A 300 -3.15 6.95 -25.21
N TYR A 301 -2.25 7.93 -25.17
CA TYR A 301 -2.00 8.81 -24.02
C TYR A 301 -2.94 10.01 -24.06
#